data_AF-A0A1V4Y1B1-F1
#
_entry.id   AF-A0A1V4Y1B1-F1
#
_cell.length_a   1.000
_cell.length_b   1.000
_cell.length_c   1.000
_cell.angle_alpha   90.00
_cell.angle_beta   90.00
_cell.angle_gamma   90.00
#
_symmetry.space_group_name_H-M   'P 1'
#
loop_
_entity.id
_entity.type
_entity.pdbx_description
1 polymer ?
#
loop_
_entity_poly.entity_id
_entity_poly.type
_entity_poly.pdbx_seq_one_letter_code
_entity_poly.pdbx_strand_id
1 'polypeptide(L)'
;MSVQNEMRRVKKTNLEHSARRLRMEIESLAQTISINLDCGLKNPEELPVNEVDSQWDELKSKWADLNVTLAEIKRLEAELT
;
A
#
# COMPACT_ATOMS: atom_id res chain seq x y z
N MET A 1 33.42 2.49 -7.70
CA MET A 1 32.21 2.76 -6.88
C MET A 1 32.33 1.99 -5.57
N SER A 2 31.88 2.58 -4.45
CA SER A 2 31.96 1.93 -3.12
C SER A 2 30.94 0.80 -2.99
N VAL A 3 31.31 -0.30 -2.32
CA VAL A 3 30.41 -1.41 -1.94
C VAL A 3 29.16 -0.91 -1.23
N GLN A 4 29.28 0.16 -0.43
CA GLN A 4 28.16 0.78 0.27
C GLN A 4 27.11 1.39 -0.67
N ASN A 5 27.54 1.96 -1.80
CA ASN A 5 26.59 2.50 -2.80
C ASN A 5 25.87 1.37 -3.53
N GLU A 6 26.54 0.24 -3.76
CA GLU A 6 25.90 -0.94 -4.36
C GLU A 6 24.84 -1.53 -3.42
N MET A 7 25.16 -1.67 -2.13
CA MET A 7 24.19 -2.11 -1.12
C MET A 7 22.97 -1.17 -1.03
N ARG A 8 23.17 0.15 -1.10
CA ARG A 8 22.09 1.14 -1.14
C ARG A 8 21.19 0.97 -2.37
N ARG A 9 21.77 0.70 -3.54
CA ARG A 9 21.01 0.45 -4.78
C ARG A 9 20.15 -0.81 -4.69
N VAL A 10 20.72 -1.91 -4.21
CA VAL A 10 19.96 -3.16 -4.00
C VAL A 10 18.81 -2.93 -3.01
N LYS A 11 19.06 -2.24 -1.90
CA LYS A 11 18.01 -1.89 -0.93
C LYS A 11 16.90 -1.05 -1.57
N LYS A 12 17.26 -0.06 -2.38
CA LYS A 12 16.29 0.77 -3.12
C LYS A 12 15.42 -0.09 -4.03
N THR A 13 16.01 -0.95 -4.85
CA THR A 13 15.27 -1.84 -5.74
C THR A 13 14.29 -2.75 -4.98
N ASN A 14 14.72 -3.31 -3.84
CA ASN A 14 13.82 -4.11 -3.00
C ASN A 14 12.62 -3.29 -2.48
N LEU A 15 12.86 -2.06 -2.02
CA LEU A 15 11.79 -1.17 -1.58
C LEU A 15 10.84 -0.78 -2.72
N GLU A 16 11.35 -0.57 -3.93
CA GLU A 16 10.52 -0.30 -5.13
C GLU A 16 9.60 -1.50 -5.44
N HIS A 17 10.11 -2.73 -5.34
CA HIS A 17 9.29 -3.94 -5.46
C HIS A 17 8.22 -4.02 -4.36
N SER A 18 8.58 -3.73 -3.10
CA SER A 18 7.63 -3.68 -1.99
C SER A 18 6.54 -2.63 -2.21
N ALA A 19 6.90 -1.43 -2.66
CA ALA A 19 5.96 -0.36 -2.96
C ALA A 19 4.99 -0.75 -4.09
N ARG A 20 5.48 -1.43 -5.13
CA ARG A 20 4.62 -1.96 -6.20
C ARG A 20 3.61 -2.98 -5.67
N ARG A 21 4.06 -3.90 -4.83
CA ARG A 21 3.17 -4.90 -4.21
C ARG A 21 2.10 -4.22 -3.35
N LEU A 22 2.49 -3.29 -2.48
CA LEU A 22 1.55 -2.55 -1.63
C LEU A 22 0.49 -1.80 -2.44
N ARG A 23 0.86 -1.19 -3.58
CA ARG A 23 -0.11 -0.54 -4.48
C ARG A 23 -1.16 -1.51 -5.01
N MET A 24 -0.74 -2.72 -5.42
CA MET A 24 -1.68 -3.75 -5.90
C MET A 24 -2.62 -4.22 -4.78
N GLU A 25 -2.09 -4.44 -3.58
CA GLU A 25 -2.90 -4.86 -2.43
C GLU A 25 -3.92 -3.77 -2.04
N ILE A 26 -3.50 -2.50 -2.01
CA ILE A 26 -4.36 -1.34 -1.76
C ILE A 26 -5.47 -1.24 -2.81
N GLU A 27 -5.13 -1.37 -4.10
CA GLU A 27 -6.11 -1.31 -5.18
C GLU A 27 -7.17 -2.42 -5.05
N SER A 28 -6.73 -3.65 -4.77
CA SER A 28 -7.64 -4.79 -4.58
C SER A 28 -8.57 -4.59 -3.38
N LEU A 29 -8.07 -4.05 -2.26
CA LEU A 29 -8.88 -3.76 -1.08
C LEU A 29 -9.91 -2.66 -1.36
N ALA A 30 -9.49 -1.57 -2.01
CA ALA A 30 -10.38 -0.47 -2.38
C ALA A 30 -11.53 -0.95 -3.29
N GLN A 31 -11.24 -1.80 -4.27
CA GLN A 31 -12.28 -2.40 -5.13
C GLN A 31 -13.24 -3.27 -4.31
N THR A 32 -12.73 -4.09 -3.40
CA THR A 32 -13.55 -4.96 -2.56
C THR A 32 -14.48 -4.16 -1.65
N ILE A 33 -13.96 -3.11 -1.00
CA ILE A 33 -14.74 -2.19 -0.17
C ILE A 33 -15.84 -1.52 -1.01
N SER A 34 -15.51 -1.06 -2.22
CA SER A 34 -16.48 -0.43 -3.12
C SER A 34 -17.62 -1.39 -3.49
N ILE A 35 -17.32 -2.67 -3.74
CA ILE A 35 -18.34 -3.69 -4.04
C ILE A 35 -19.22 -3.95 -2.81
N ASN A 36 -18.61 -4.04 -1.62
CA ASN A 36 -19.33 -4.33 -0.40
C ASN A 36 -20.26 -3.18 0.05
N LEU A 37 -19.95 -1.94 -0.34
CA LEU A 37 -20.75 -0.75 -0.08
C LEU A 37 -21.71 -0.38 -1.23
N ASP A 38 -21.88 -1.25 -2.22
CA ASP A 38 -22.76 -0.97 -3.36
C ASP A 38 -24.25 -1.09 -2.99
N CYS A 39 -24.87 0.05 -2.68
CA CYS A 39 -26.30 0.17 -2.44
C CYS A 39 -27.17 0.04 -3.71
N GLY A 40 -26.56 -0.07 -4.90
CA GLY A 40 -27.28 -0.38 -6.13
C GLY A 40 -27.75 -1.84 -6.19
N LEU A 41 -27.10 -2.72 -5.43
CA LEU A 41 -27.36 -4.16 -5.42
C LEU A 41 -27.95 -4.68 -4.11
N LYS A 42 -27.87 -3.89 -3.03
CA LYS A 42 -28.31 -4.27 -1.67
C LYS A 42 -29.02 -3.12 -0.99
N ASN A 43 -29.98 -3.46 -0.12
CA ASN A 43 -30.55 -2.48 0.78
C ASN A 43 -29.50 -2.06 1.83
N PRO A 44 -29.53 -0.81 2.32
CA PRO A 44 -28.55 -0.32 3.31
C PRO A 44 -28.44 -1.19 4.57
N GLU A 45 -29.53 -1.81 5.01
CA GLU A 45 -29.60 -2.67 6.19
C GLU A 45 -28.88 -4.02 6.02
N GLU A 46 -28.61 -4.42 4.78
CA GLU A 46 -27.94 -5.68 4.43
C GLU A 46 -26.45 -5.49 4.13
N LEU A 47 -25.94 -4.26 4.26
CA LEU A 47 -24.54 -3.97 4.02
C LEU A 47 -23.67 -4.63 5.11
N PRO A 48 -22.57 -5.30 4.74
CA PRO A 48 -21.63 -5.91 5.68
C PRO A 48 -20.71 -4.83 6.29
N VAL A 49 -21.30 -3.89 7.05
CA VAL A 49 -20.60 -2.70 7.57
C VAL A 49 -19.42 -3.07 8.45
N ASN A 50 -19.56 -4.10 9.30
CA ASN A 50 -18.49 -4.54 10.19
C ASN A 50 -17.29 -5.12 9.43
N GLU A 51 -17.55 -5.89 8.37
CA GLU A 51 -16.51 -6.43 7.49
C GLU A 51 -15.81 -5.30 6.73
N VAL A 52 -16.59 -4.33 6.22
CA VAL A 52 -16.03 -3.17 5.52
C VAL A 52 -15.18 -2.29 6.43
N ASP A 53 -15.59 -2.09 7.68
CA ASP A 53 -14.81 -1.33 8.66
C ASP A 53 -13.44 -1.99 8.91
N SER A 54 -13.43 -3.31 9.07
CA SER A 54 -12.18 -4.08 9.21
C SER A 54 -11.31 -4.00 7.95
N GLN A 55 -11.91 -4.05 6.76
CA GLN A 55 -11.20 -3.86 5.48
C GLN A 55 -10.64 -2.43 5.35
N TRP A 56 -11.35 -1.43 5.86
CA TRP A 56 -10.91 -0.04 5.88
C TRP A 56 -9.72 0.17 6.80
N ASP A 57 -9.70 -0.49 7.96
CA ASP A 57 -8.54 -0.53 8.85
C ASP A 57 -7.31 -1.14 8.18
N GLU A 58 -7.49 -2.26 7.47
CA GLU A 58 -6.41 -2.88 6.69
C GLU A 58 -5.90 -1.94 5.59
N LEU A 59 -6.80 -1.28 4.87
CA LEU A 59 -6.45 -0.30 3.83
C LEU A 59 -5.60 0.83 4.40
N LYS A 60 -6.01 1.43 5.54
CA LYS A 60 -5.25 2.47 6.23
C LYS A 60 -3.85 1.98 6.63
N SER A 61 -3.76 0.76 7.16
CA SER A 61 -2.50 0.15 7.57
C SER A 61 -1.53 0.00 6.39
N LYS A 62 -1.98 -0.60 5.28
CA LYS A 62 -1.14 -0.74 4.07
C LYS A 62 -0.75 0.60 3.47
N TRP A 63 -1.62 1.60 3.55
CA TRP A 63 -1.31 2.95 3.09
C TRP A 63 -0.19 3.60 3.92
N ALA A 64 -0.19 3.38 5.24
CA ALA A 64 0.88 3.83 6.11
C ALA A 64 2.21 3.14 5.73
N ASP A 65 2.19 1.83 5.51
CA ASP A 65 3.38 1.06 5.07
C ASP A 65 3.93 1.57 3.73
N LEU A 66 3.04 1.90 2.78
CA LEU A 66 3.42 2.47 1.50
C LEU A 66 4.11 3.83 1.68
N ASN A 67 3.56 4.70 2.52
CA ASN A 67 4.15 6.01 2.79
C ASN A 67 5.54 5.90 3.41
N VAL A 68 5.72 5.00 4.38
CA VAL A 68 7.03 4.73 5.00
C VAL A 68 8.02 4.20 3.94
N THR A 69 7.59 3.26 3.11
CA THR A 69 8.42 2.69 2.04
C THR A 69 8.86 3.77 1.04
N LEU A 70 7.94 4.64 0.61
CA LEU A 70 8.25 5.74 -0.31
C LEU A 70 9.19 6.78 0.30
N ALA A 71 9.03 7.10 1.58
CA ALA A 71 9.93 7.99 2.30
C ALA A 71 11.37 7.43 2.34
N GLU A 72 11.52 6.13 2.59
CA GLU A 72 12.82 5.47 2.61
C GLU A 72 13.47 5.42 1.21
N ILE A 73 12.69 5.15 0.15
CA ILE A 73 13.17 5.24 -1.24
C ILE A 73 13.73 6.64 -1.51
N LYS A 74 12.96 7.68 -1.19
CA LYS A 74 13.37 9.07 -1.42
C LYS A 74 14.64 9.43 -0.64
N ARG A 75 14.80 8.92 0.58
CA ARG A 75 16.03 9.09 1.37
C ARG A 75 17.22 8.43 0.68
N LEU A 76 17.08 7.19 0.22
CA LEU A 76 18.15 6.47 -0.49
C LEU A 76 18.52 7.14 -1.82
N GLU A 77 17.56 7.73 -2.53
CA GLU A 77 17.83 8.51 -3.74
C GLU A 77 18.69 9.75 -3.47
N ALA A 78 18.39 10.47 -2.39
CA ALA A 78 19.19 11.61 -1.96
C ALA A 78 20.62 11.21 -1.54
N GLU A 79 20.80 10.04 -0.91
CA GLU A 79 22.12 9.52 -0.51
C GLU A 79 22.97 8.97 -1.67
N LEU A 80 22.35 8.68 -2.82
CA LEU A 80 22.99 8.13 -4.01
C LEU A 80 23.30 9.18 -5.09
N THR A 81 22.87 10.43 -4.87
CA THR A 81 23.18 11.60 -5.71
C THR A 81 24.55 12.16 -5.35
#